data_AF-A0AA39K1X3-F1
#
_entry.id   AF-A0AA39K1X3-F1
#
_cell.length_a   1.000
_cell.length_b   1.000
_cell.length_c   1.000
_cell.angle_alpha   90.00
_cell.angle_beta   90.00
_cell.angle_gamma   90.00
#
_symmetry.space_group_name_H-M   'P 1'
#
loop_
_entity.id
_entity.type
_entity.pdbx_description
1 polymer ?
#
loop_
_entity_poly.entity_id
_entity_poly.type
_entity_poly.pdbx_seq_one_letter_code
_entity_poly.pdbx_strand_id
1 'polypeptide(L)'
;MHTSRPLHFHLICTQNNIPYLEKKFALFARPAYDIQVTYYPLTAERVRERGHRAGIGENWNVLTKVFMHELLVDVDKTIFIDTDMIFLVDPLELWNDFKHFEAHTLMSFPTLGPTSHPGQICSCIMLMNLALMRNPSAMLMPSSLLPETEQSSLAAMPFARGISDGIPSPMADETVSFDPYNPFFADQGIFHVIWYYRPTMFRHLSMRWDISTCRQQLGLSLGHFGEDLEEDMTEEEHIGRQIALGGSGEEHTLMSPGVLHFNCQGDRDDIWLWEDNHNPSAKFGPVITTTLRYKWVWLNRGDGSARVQTRTDSDGRWWDERLAQANVGW
;
A
#
# COMPACT_ATOMS: atom_id res chain seq x y z
N MET A 1 2.05 2.97 -15.66
CA MET A 1 2.76 3.97 -14.84
C MET A 1 3.74 4.71 -15.73
N HIS A 2 3.52 6.01 -15.91
CA HIS A 2 4.48 6.87 -16.58
C HIS A 2 5.38 7.48 -15.51
N THR A 3 6.69 7.43 -15.71
CA THR A 3 7.65 7.98 -14.75
C THR A 3 8.66 8.87 -15.46
N SER A 4 9.24 9.81 -14.71
CA SER A 4 10.36 10.69 -15.07
C SER A 4 11.70 10.27 -14.45
N ARG A 5 11.74 9.10 -13.77
CA ARG A 5 12.91 8.58 -13.05
C ARG A 5 13.09 7.07 -13.24
N PRO A 6 14.30 6.53 -13.01
CA PRO A 6 14.49 5.10 -12.88
C PRO A 6 13.62 4.51 -11.77
N LEU A 7 13.22 3.25 -11.94
CA LEU A 7 12.34 2.54 -10.99
C LEU A 7 13.00 1.27 -10.51
N HIS A 8 12.78 0.93 -9.23
CA HIS A 8 13.13 -0.36 -8.66
C HIS A 8 11.87 -1.02 -8.09
N PHE A 9 11.41 -2.08 -8.74
CA PHE A 9 10.31 -2.91 -8.26
C PHE A 9 10.81 -4.01 -7.34
N HIS A 10 10.22 -4.10 -6.16
CA HIS A 10 10.44 -5.20 -5.21
C HIS A 10 9.18 -6.07 -5.18
N LEU A 11 9.28 -7.30 -5.68
CA LEU A 11 8.12 -8.18 -5.89
C LEU A 11 8.23 -9.40 -4.99
N ILE A 12 7.43 -9.42 -3.91
CA ILE A 12 7.27 -10.60 -3.06
C ILE A 12 6.24 -11.51 -3.73
N CYS A 13 6.67 -12.70 -4.12
CA CYS A 13 5.84 -13.63 -4.88
C CYS A 13 6.25 -15.07 -4.61
N THR A 14 5.46 -16.03 -5.06
CA THR A 14 5.87 -17.44 -5.02
C THR A 14 6.88 -17.72 -6.14
N GLN A 15 7.79 -18.68 -5.91
CA GLN A 15 8.84 -19.04 -6.87
C GLN A 15 8.28 -19.37 -8.28
N ASN A 16 7.14 -20.04 -8.35
CA ASN A 16 6.48 -20.41 -9.61
C ASN A 16 5.86 -19.24 -10.38
N ASN A 17 5.63 -18.09 -9.73
CA ASN A 17 5.10 -16.89 -10.38
C ASN A 17 6.18 -16.01 -11.02
N ILE A 18 7.46 -16.20 -10.66
CA ILE A 18 8.57 -15.41 -11.24
C ILE A 18 8.60 -15.51 -12.78
N PRO A 19 8.55 -16.69 -13.42
CA PRO A 19 8.58 -16.78 -14.88
C PRO A 19 7.38 -16.11 -15.56
N TYR A 20 6.22 -16.05 -14.89
CA TYR A 20 5.05 -15.34 -15.41
C TYR A 20 5.28 -13.82 -15.38
N LEU A 21 5.80 -13.30 -14.25
CA LEU A 21 6.10 -11.87 -14.10
C LEU A 21 7.23 -11.42 -15.03
N GLU A 22 8.29 -12.20 -15.17
CA GLU A 22 9.40 -11.92 -16.09
C GLU A 22 8.91 -11.75 -17.54
N LYS A 23 7.96 -12.57 -18.00
CA LYS A 23 7.34 -12.40 -19.33
C LYS A 23 6.65 -11.05 -19.49
N LYS A 24 6.07 -10.48 -18.43
CA LYS A 24 5.44 -9.15 -18.47
C LYS A 24 6.50 -8.05 -18.51
N PHE A 25 7.55 -8.14 -17.70
CA PHE A 25 8.67 -7.19 -17.73
C PHE A 25 9.49 -7.25 -19.03
N ALA A 26 9.55 -8.40 -19.68
CA ALA A 26 10.16 -8.56 -21.00
C ALA A 26 9.45 -7.77 -22.11
N LEU A 27 8.19 -7.34 -21.89
CA LEU A 27 7.46 -6.47 -22.82
C LEU A 27 7.98 -5.04 -22.83
N PHE A 28 8.84 -4.65 -21.89
CA PHE A 28 9.46 -3.33 -21.78
C PHE A 28 10.79 -3.34 -22.57
N ALA A 29 10.70 -3.44 -23.89
CA ALA A 29 11.86 -3.45 -24.79
C ALA A 29 12.61 -2.10 -24.88
N ARG A 30 11.91 -0.98 -24.69
CA ARG A 30 12.48 0.39 -24.79
C ARG A 30 11.88 1.31 -23.71
N PRO A 31 12.12 1.03 -22.43
CA PRO A 31 11.65 1.92 -21.37
C PRO A 31 12.34 3.30 -21.51
N ALA A 32 11.69 4.35 -21.02
CA ALA A 32 12.28 5.69 -21.04
C ALA A 32 13.37 5.89 -19.97
N TYR A 33 13.34 5.09 -18.90
CA TYR A 33 14.27 5.11 -17.78
C TYR A 33 14.56 3.68 -17.34
N ASP A 34 15.70 3.46 -16.68
CA ASP A 34 16.09 2.13 -16.22
C ASP A 34 15.07 1.54 -15.24
N ILE A 35 14.79 0.25 -15.39
CA ILE A 35 13.89 -0.50 -14.53
C ILE A 35 14.69 -1.64 -13.91
N GLN A 36 14.77 -1.65 -12.58
CA GLN A 36 15.26 -2.79 -11.82
C GLN A 36 14.07 -3.55 -11.23
N VAL A 37 14.16 -4.86 -11.23
CA VAL A 37 13.17 -5.75 -10.63
C VAL A 37 13.90 -6.74 -9.74
N THR A 38 13.54 -6.79 -8.46
CA THR A 38 14.02 -7.81 -7.52
C THR A 38 12.85 -8.67 -7.08
N TYR A 39 12.94 -9.96 -7.36
CA TYR A 39 11.98 -10.96 -6.90
C TYR A 39 12.41 -11.51 -5.53
N TYR A 40 11.47 -11.57 -4.59
CA TYR A 40 11.64 -12.17 -3.27
C TYR A 40 10.70 -13.38 -3.19
N PRO A 41 11.18 -14.59 -3.56
CA PRO A 41 10.39 -15.80 -3.51
C PRO A 41 10.06 -16.16 -2.06
N LEU A 42 8.78 -16.27 -1.77
CA LEU A 42 8.28 -16.55 -0.42
C LEU A 42 7.12 -17.54 -0.49
N THR A 43 7.08 -18.49 0.46
CA THR A 43 5.98 -19.44 0.58
C THR A 43 4.95 -18.94 1.58
N ALA A 44 3.70 -19.38 1.43
CA ALA A 44 2.64 -19.11 2.40
C ALA A 44 3.05 -19.53 3.82
N GLU A 45 3.73 -20.67 3.94
CA GLU A 45 4.17 -21.19 5.24
C GLU A 45 5.14 -20.28 5.96
N ARG A 46 6.12 -19.71 5.23
CA ARG A 46 7.08 -18.75 5.80
C ARG A 46 6.38 -17.53 6.39
N VAL A 47 5.29 -17.08 5.77
CA VAL A 47 4.48 -15.95 6.28
C VAL A 47 3.70 -16.36 7.52
N ARG A 48 3.08 -17.56 7.53
CA ARG A 48 2.37 -18.08 8.71
C ARG A 48 3.29 -18.22 9.90
N GLU A 49 4.45 -18.83 9.72
CA GLU A 49 5.47 -18.96 10.75
C GLU A 49 5.84 -17.60 11.35
N ARG A 50 6.06 -16.58 10.51
CA ARG A 50 6.37 -15.23 11.00
C ARG A 50 5.19 -14.57 11.72
N GLY A 51 3.96 -14.78 11.23
CA GLY A 51 2.72 -14.34 11.88
C GLY A 51 2.52 -14.93 13.27
N HIS A 52 2.76 -16.24 13.44
CA HIS A 52 2.76 -16.90 14.75
C HIS A 52 3.79 -16.31 15.70
N ARG A 53 5.03 -16.10 15.23
CA ARG A 53 6.07 -15.48 16.06
C ARG A 53 5.72 -14.05 16.49
N ALA A 54 4.96 -13.30 15.67
CA ALA A 54 4.46 -11.98 16.00
C ALA A 54 3.18 -11.97 16.84
N GLY A 55 2.52 -13.13 17.03
CA GLY A 55 1.26 -13.22 17.74
C GLY A 55 0.05 -12.65 16.98
N ILE A 56 0.05 -12.67 15.64
CA ILE A 56 -1.02 -12.09 14.79
C ILE A 56 -1.74 -13.10 13.88
N GLY A 57 -1.58 -14.40 14.15
CA GLY A 57 -2.29 -15.48 13.44
C GLY A 57 -1.70 -15.89 12.09
N GLU A 58 -2.53 -16.56 11.27
CA GLU A 58 -2.12 -17.40 10.13
C GLU A 58 -2.60 -16.87 8.75
N ASN A 59 -3.21 -15.69 8.67
CA ASN A 59 -3.83 -15.20 7.44
C ASN A 59 -2.78 -14.69 6.42
N TRP A 60 -2.08 -15.63 5.79
CA TRP A 60 -0.80 -15.43 5.09
C TRP A 60 -0.85 -14.48 3.88
N ASN A 61 -1.95 -14.45 3.13
CA ASN A 61 -2.04 -13.67 1.88
C ASN A 61 -2.04 -12.15 2.14
N VAL A 62 -2.46 -11.73 3.32
CA VAL A 62 -2.60 -10.31 3.71
C VAL A 62 -1.49 -9.87 4.68
N LEU A 63 -0.97 -10.77 5.51
CA LEU A 63 0.06 -10.44 6.50
C LEU A 63 1.45 -10.14 5.91
N THR A 64 1.70 -10.50 4.65
CA THR A 64 3.00 -10.24 4.00
C THR A 64 3.34 -8.73 4.01
N LYS A 65 2.34 -7.85 3.87
CA LYS A 65 2.51 -6.37 3.91
C LYS A 65 3.15 -5.90 5.22
N VAL A 66 2.76 -6.51 6.35
CA VAL A 66 3.26 -6.16 7.69
C VAL A 66 4.75 -6.46 7.82
N PHE A 67 5.23 -7.53 7.17
CA PHE A 67 6.60 -8.03 7.29
C PHE A 67 7.52 -7.63 6.12
N MET A 68 7.07 -6.80 5.17
CA MET A 68 7.91 -6.42 4.02
C MET A 68 9.26 -5.83 4.41
N HIS A 69 9.28 -5.02 5.47
CA HIS A 69 10.49 -4.42 6.00
C HIS A 69 11.54 -5.47 6.39
N GLU A 70 11.13 -6.68 6.74
CA GLU A 70 12.03 -7.74 7.17
C GLU A 70 12.72 -8.49 6.00
N LEU A 71 12.13 -8.46 4.80
CA LEU A 71 12.70 -9.06 3.59
C LEU A 71 13.55 -8.07 2.80
N LEU A 72 13.09 -6.82 2.71
CA LEU A 72 13.72 -5.76 1.92
C LEU A 72 14.85 -5.10 2.73
N VAL A 73 15.84 -5.88 3.16
CA VAL A 73 16.88 -5.45 4.12
C VAL A 73 17.77 -4.33 3.59
N ASP A 74 17.99 -4.29 2.27
CA ASP A 74 18.81 -3.29 1.57
C ASP A 74 18.01 -2.07 1.11
N VAL A 75 16.73 -1.96 1.48
CA VAL A 75 15.83 -0.88 1.06
C VAL A 75 15.42 -0.05 2.26
N ASP A 76 15.77 1.23 2.26
CA ASP A 76 15.45 2.11 3.39
C ASP A 76 13.99 2.59 3.38
N LYS A 77 13.49 2.98 2.19
CA LYS A 77 12.16 3.54 2.00
C LYS A 77 11.52 2.96 0.75
N THR A 78 10.21 2.71 0.79
CA THR A 78 9.46 2.22 -0.38
C THR A 78 8.06 2.78 -0.43
N ILE A 79 7.52 2.89 -1.65
CA ILE A 79 6.07 2.99 -1.87
C ILE A 79 5.55 1.56 -1.95
N PHE A 80 4.61 1.20 -1.09
CA PHE A 80 3.77 0.03 -1.28
C PHE A 80 2.54 0.44 -2.10
N ILE A 81 2.14 -0.40 -3.04
CA ILE A 81 0.90 -0.24 -3.82
C ILE A 81 0.30 -1.62 -4.09
N ASP A 82 -1.02 -1.76 -3.94
CA ASP A 82 -1.73 -2.98 -4.32
C ASP A 82 -1.71 -3.18 -5.85
N THR A 83 -1.81 -4.44 -6.27
CA THR A 83 -1.63 -4.85 -7.67
C THR A 83 -2.79 -4.47 -8.60
N ASP A 84 -3.77 -3.79 -8.05
CA ASP A 84 -5.06 -3.43 -8.61
C ASP A 84 -5.27 -1.90 -8.66
N MET A 85 -4.16 -1.17 -8.62
CA MET A 85 -4.13 0.27 -8.65
C MET A 85 -3.38 0.78 -9.89
N ILE A 86 -3.76 1.98 -10.34
CA ILE A 86 -3.15 2.67 -11.48
C ILE A 86 -2.65 4.03 -11.02
N PHE A 87 -1.35 4.28 -11.19
CA PHE A 87 -0.82 5.65 -11.14
C PHE A 87 -1.33 6.45 -12.33
N LEU A 88 -2.07 7.53 -12.03
CA LEU A 88 -2.56 8.52 -13.00
C LEU A 88 -1.56 9.66 -13.22
N VAL A 89 -0.67 9.88 -12.24
CA VAL A 89 0.43 10.86 -12.29
C VAL A 89 1.79 10.17 -12.17
N ASP A 90 2.88 10.93 -12.23
CA ASP A 90 4.22 10.39 -12.01
C ASP A 90 4.38 9.93 -10.54
N PRO A 91 4.79 8.68 -10.28
CA PRO A 91 5.10 8.20 -8.92
C PRO A 91 6.13 9.05 -8.17
N LEU A 92 6.97 9.82 -8.89
CA LEU A 92 7.87 10.77 -8.25
C LEU A 92 7.11 11.80 -7.40
N GLU A 93 5.90 12.19 -7.78
CA GLU A 93 5.07 13.10 -6.98
C GLU A 93 4.76 12.49 -5.61
N LEU A 94 4.36 11.22 -5.56
CA LEU A 94 4.13 10.50 -4.29
C LEU A 94 5.45 10.27 -3.54
N TRP A 95 6.54 9.93 -4.25
CA TRP A 95 7.85 9.76 -3.63
C TRP A 95 8.33 11.02 -2.91
N ASN A 96 8.00 12.20 -3.43
CA ASN A 96 8.38 13.47 -2.81
C ASN A 96 7.75 13.67 -1.43
N ASP A 97 6.67 12.97 -1.08
CA ASP A 97 6.03 13.08 0.25
C ASP A 97 6.92 12.53 1.37
N PHE A 98 7.92 11.69 1.06
CA PHE A 98 8.94 11.29 2.03
C PHE A 98 9.74 12.47 2.60
N LYS A 99 9.77 13.63 1.93
CA LYS A 99 10.41 14.84 2.47
C LYS A 99 9.71 15.39 3.73
N HIS A 100 8.46 14.98 3.96
CA HIS A 100 7.68 15.36 5.12
C HIS A 100 7.81 14.36 6.28
N PHE A 101 8.56 13.27 6.10
CA PHE A 101 8.83 12.32 7.17
C PHE A 101 9.79 12.95 8.19
N GLU A 102 9.39 12.91 9.44
CA GLU A 102 10.27 13.23 10.56
C GLU A 102 11.15 12.00 10.89
N ALA A 103 12.17 12.19 11.73
CA ALA A 103 13.10 11.11 12.09
C ALA A 103 12.41 9.87 12.72
N HIS A 104 11.22 10.07 13.30
CA HIS A 104 10.42 9.01 13.93
C HIS A 104 9.22 8.55 13.08
N THR A 105 8.99 9.13 11.90
CA THR A 105 7.88 8.72 11.03
C THR A 105 8.21 7.37 10.37
N LEU A 106 7.41 6.37 10.70
CA LEU A 106 7.46 5.03 10.13
C LEU A 106 6.76 4.98 8.78
N MET A 107 5.56 5.54 8.70
CA MET A 107 4.65 5.26 7.60
C MET A 107 3.71 6.43 7.32
N SER A 108 3.21 6.50 6.09
CA SER A 108 2.08 7.33 5.73
C SER A 108 1.11 6.54 4.87
N PHE A 109 -0.19 6.67 5.13
CA PHE A 109 -1.27 6.05 4.37
C PHE A 109 -2.54 6.91 4.39
N PRO A 110 -3.49 6.70 3.47
CA PRO A 110 -4.72 7.49 3.41
C PRO A 110 -5.62 7.27 4.62
N THR A 111 -6.15 8.35 5.19
CA THR A 111 -7.03 8.36 6.37
C THR A 111 -8.09 9.45 6.25
N LEU A 112 -9.25 9.30 6.89
CA LEU A 112 -10.22 10.38 7.09
C LEU A 112 -9.95 11.19 8.37
N GLY A 113 -8.67 11.37 8.71
CA GLY A 113 -8.23 12.14 9.88
C GLY A 113 -7.99 11.33 11.16
N PRO A 114 -7.62 12.01 12.27
CA PRO A 114 -7.17 11.37 13.51
C PRO A 114 -8.20 10.45 14.19
N THR A 115 -9.48 10.60 13.87
CA THR A 115 -10.58 9.81 14.44
C THR A 115 -10.98 8.63 13.56
N SER A 116 -10.20 8.32 12.51
CA SER A 116 -10.54 7.22 11.60
C SER A 116 -10.58 5.88 12.33
N HIS A 117 -11.57 5.05 12.01
CA HIS A 117 -11.61 3.63 12.39
C HIS A 117 -10.86 2.77 11.35
N PRO A 118 -10.65 1.45 11.57
CA PRO A 118 -9.88 0.60 10.65
C PRO A 118 -10.39 0.67 9.20
N GLY A 119 -11.71 0.62 8.98
CA GLY A 119 -12.33 0.76 7.65
C GLY A 119 -12.15 2.13 6.95
N GLN A 120 -11.64 3.15 7.65
CA GLN A 120 -11.42 4.51 7.12
C GLN A 120 -9.94 4.83 6.88
N ILE A 121 -9.03 3.90 7.17
CA ILE A 121 -7.61 3.97 6.75
C ILE A 121 -7.35 2.97 5.63
N CYS A 122 -6.45 3.23 4.68
CA CYS A 122 -6.24 2.32 3.55
C CYS A 122 -4.79 1.82 3.49
N SER A 123 -4.58 0.50 3.55
CA SER A 123 -3.24 -0.10 3.36
C SER A 123 -2.96 -0.52 1.91
N CYS A 124 -3.79 -0.10 0.96
CA CYS A 124 -3.56 -0.35 -0.46
C CYS A 124 -2.44 0.50 -1.03
N ILE A 125 -2.13 1.64 -0.40
CA ILE A 125 -0.99 2.48 -0.76
C ILE A 125 -0.34 3.07 0.49
N MET A 126 0.97 2.89 0.62
CA MET A 126 1.70 3.30 1.81
C MET A 126 3.09 3.81 1.46
N LEU A 127 3.51 4.91 2.09
CA LEU A 127 4.90 5.30 2.15
C LEU A 127 5.52 4.66 3.38
N MET A 128 6.53 3.82 3.22
CA MET A 128 7.10 3.03 4.32
C MET A 128 8.58 3.33 4.50
N ASN A 129 8.98 3.65 5.74
CA ASN A 129 10.38 3.75 6.17
C ASN A 129 10.81 2.40 6.75
N LEU A 130 11.21 1.49 5.87
CA LEU A 130 11.53 0.12 6.21
C LEU A 130 12.78 0.01 7.12
N ALA A 131 13.76 0.90 6.93
CA ALA A 131 14.94 0.95 7.80
C ALA A 131 14.55 1.22 9.27
N LEU A 132 13.63 2.17 9.50
CA LEU A 132 13.16 2.47 10.85
C LEU A 132 12.33 1.32 11.42
N MET A 133 11.52 0.63 10.61
CA MET A 133 10.76 -0.55 11.03
C MET A 133 11.65 -1.74 11.43
N ARG A 134 12.84 -1.86 10.84
CA ARG A 134 13.84 -2.89 11.16
C ARG A 134 14.74 -2.54 12.36
N ASN A 135 14.59 -1.37 12.99
CA ASN A 135 15.50 -0.95 14.05
C ASN A 135 15.57 -2.01 15.18
N PRO A 136 16.72 -2.65 15.45
CA PRO A 136 16.81 -3.74 16.43
C PRO A 136 16.40 -3.33 17.85
N SER A 137 16.57 -2.05 18.20
CA SER A 137 16.17 -1.54 19.52
C SER A 137 14.65 -1.36 19.67
N ALA A 138 13.92 -1.32 18.56
CA ALA A 138 12.47 -1.11 18.53
C ALA A 138 11.91 -1.56 17.16
N MET A 139 11.89 -2.88 16.92
CA MET A 139 11.35 -3.42 15.68
C MET A 139 9.84 -3.18 15.59
N LEU A 140 9.29 -3.15 14.37
CA LEU A 140 7.86 -2.93 14.18
C LEU A 140 7.03 -3.99 14.93
N MET A 141 7.31 -5.27 14.67
CA MET A 141 6.56 -6.40 15.21
C MET A 141 7.40 -7.21 16.20
N PRO A 142 6.79 -7.78 17.27
CA PRO A 142 7.49 -8.70 18.15
C PRO A 142 7.84 -10.02 17.43
N SER A 143 8.70 -10.80 18.06
CA SER A 143 9.03 -12.17 17.65
C SER A 143 9.34 -13.04 18.86
N SER A 144 8.76 -14.23 18.92
CA SER A 144 9.10 -15.23 19.93
C SER A 144 10.54 -15.76 19.84
N LEU A 145 11.26 -15.50 18.75
CA LEU A 145 12.71 -15.78 18.65
C LEU A 145 13.56 -14.75 19.40
N LEU A 146 12.98 -13.60 19.74
CA LEU A 146 13.62 -12.47 20.40
C LEU A 146 12.71 -12.00 21.55
N PRO A 147 12.67 -12.73 22.68
CA PRO A 147 11.70 -12.50 23.75
C PRO A 147 11.67 -11.06 24.28
N GLU A 148 12.79 -10.35 24.23
CA GLU A 148 12.89 -8.94 24.59
C GLU A 148 11.94 -8.02 23.79
N THR A 149 11.56 -8.44 22.58
CA THR A 149 10.69 -7.69 21.66
C THR A 149 9.22 -7.70 22.07
N GLU A 150 8.83 -8.62 22.96
CA GLU A 150 7.48 -8.67 23.53
C GLU A 150 7.11 -7.36 24.24
N GLN A 151 8.12 -6.65 24.77
CA GLN A 151 7.93 -5.37 25.45
C GLN A 151 8.51 -4.19 24.67
N SER A 152 9.57 -4.40 23.88
CA SER A 152 10.30 -3.31 23.21
C SER A 152 9.83 -3.03 21.78
N SER A 153 9.08 -3.94 21.13
CA SER A 153 8.58 -3.70 19.78
C SER A 153 7.60 -2.53 19.72
N LEU A 154 7.51 -1.88 18.57
CA LEU A 154 6.64 -0.74 18.36
C LEU A 154 5.16 -1.13 18.49
N ALA A 155 4.80 -2.36 18.08
CA ALA A 155 3.46 -2.90 18.19
C ALA A 155 3.07 -3.40 19.60
N ALA A 156 4.04 -3.71 20.49
CA ALA A 156 3.75 -4.28 21.82
C ALA A 156 2.75 -3.46 22.65
N MET A 157 3.06 -2.18 22.89
CA MET A 157 2.17 -1.28 23.65
C MET A 157 0.82 -1.05 22.95
N PRO A 158 0.76 -0.73 21.64
CA PRO A 158 -0.49 -0.61 20.93
C PRO A 158 -1.39 -1.86 20.99
N PHE A 159 -0.81 -3.06 20.88
CA PHE A 159 -1.57 -4.30 20.97
C PHE A 159 -2.14 -4.51 22.37
N ALA A 160 -1.31 -4.35 23.40
CA ALA A 160 -1.76 -4.45 24.78
C ALA A 160 -2.91 -3.47 25.09
N ARG A 161 -2.79 -2.21 24.63
CA ARG A 161 -3.81 -1.18 24.77
C ARG A 161 -5.05 -1.45 23.94
N GLY A 162 -4.90 -1.91 22.70
CA GLY A 162 -6.03 -2.30 21.86
C GLY A 162 -6.84 -3.44 22.48
N ILE A 163 -6.19 -4.38 23.14
CA ILE A 163 -6.87 -5.46 23.87
C ILE A 163 -7.60 -4.92 25.11
N SER A 164 -6.95 -4.07 25.91
CA SER A 164 -7.48 -3.60 27.20
C SER A 164 -8.48 -2.45 27.09
N ASP A 165 -8.13 -1.43 26.32
CA ASP A 165 -8.85 -0.16 26.20
C ASP A 165 -9.79 -0.18 24.98
N GLY A 166 -9.46 -0.98 23.96
CA GLY A 166 -10.24 -1.14 22.74
C GLY A 166 -9.96 -0.09 21.66
N ILE A 167 -10.38 -0.41 20.43
CA ILE A 167 -10.28 0.45 19.24
C ILE A 167 -11.68 0.79 18.69
N PRO A 168 -11.81 1.90 17.94
CA PRO A 168 -13.05 2.20 17.21
C PRO A 168 -13.47 1.05 16.28
N SER A 169 -14.72 0.62 16.40
CA SER A 169 -15.30 -0.41 15.52
C SER A 169 -15.60 0.15 14.14
N PRO A 170 -15.30 -0.59 13.05
CA PRO A 170 -15.74 -0.20 11.71
C PRO A 170 -17.20 -0.55 11.43
N MET A 171 -17.88 -1.28 12.34
CA MET A 171 -19.24 -1.81 12.13
C MET A 171 -20.30 -1.05 12.92
N ALA A 172 -19.91 -0.35 13.99
CA ALA A 172 -20.81 0.38 14.88
C ALA A 172 -20.06 1.52 15.56
N ASP A 173 -20.80 2.51 16.06
CA ASP A 173 -20.26 3.64 16.84
C ASP A 173 -19.96 3.19 18.28
N GLU A 174 -19.01 2.28 18.42
CA GLU A 174 -18.58 1.71 19.70
C GLU A 174 -17.07 1.43 19.70
N THR A 175 -16.53 1.24 20.90
CA THR A 175 -15.16 0.76 21.11
C THR A 175 -15.19 -0.73 21.38
N VAL A 176 -14.37 -1.49 20.65
CA VAL A 176 -14.27 -2.96 20.74
C VAL A 176 -12.85 -3.39 21.08
N SER A 177 -12.70 -4.50 21.80
CA SER A 177 -11.38 -5.08 22.07
C SER A 177 -10.71 -5.53 20.75
N PHE A 178 -9.43 -5.21 20.58
CA PHE A 178 -8.62 -5.64 19.45
C PHE A 178 -8.25 -7.13 19.59
N ASP A 179 -8.50 -7.91 18.54
CA ASP A 179 -8.00 -9.28 18.43
C ASP A 179 -6.83 -9.33 17.43
N PRO A 180 -5.57 -9.51 17.89
CA PRO A 180 -4.41 -9.60 17.00
C PRO A 180 -4.46 -10.78 16.02
N TYR A 181 -5.17 -11.87 16.36
CA TYR A 181 -5.31 -13.05 15.50
C TYR A 181 -6.39 -12.90 14.44
N ASN A 182 -7.31 -11.95 14.64
CA ASN A 182 -8.37 -11.63 13.70
C ASN A 182 -8.59 -10.11 13.57
N PRO A 183 -7.56 -9.36 13.14
CA PRO A 183 -7.64 -7.92 13.04
C PRO A 183 -8.62 -7.51 11.93
N PHE A 184 -9.39 -6.44 12.16
CA PHE A 184 -10.30 -5.89 11.15
C PHE A 184 -9.57 -5.59 9.85
N PHE A 185 -10.01 -6.16 8.73
CA PHE A 185 -9.38 -5.97 7.42
C PHE A 185 -7.88 -6.34 7.42
N ALA A 186 -7.49 -7.35 8.20
CA ALA A 186 -6.15 -7.93 8.23
C ALA A 186 -5.02 -6.92 8.57
N ASP A 187 -4.09 -6.69 7.63
CA ASP A 187 -2.95 -5.79 7.80
C ASP A 187 -3.39 -4.35 8.11
N GLN A 188 -4.50 -3.91 7.53
CA GLN A 188 -5.07 -2.60 7.79
C GLN A 188 -5.46 -2.44 9.26
N GLY A 189 -6.04 -3.46 9.89
CA GLY A 189 -6.36 -3.45 11.33
C GLY A 189 -5.13 -3.41 12.21
N ILE A 190 -4.05 -4.09 11.81
CA ILE A 190 -2.76 -4.06 12.51
C ILE A 190 -2.14 -2.66 12.43
N PHE A 191 -2.07 -2.06 11.24
CA PHE A 191 -1.54 -0.70 11.09
C PHE A 191 -2.43 0.32 11.82
N HIS A 192 -3.75 0.13 11.80
CA HIS A 192 -4.69 1.00 12.51
C HIS A 192 -4.43 1.03 14.02
N VAL A 193 -4.34 -0.14 14.69
CA VAL A 193 -4.14 -0.15 16.14
C VAL A 193 -2.81 0.47 16.53
N ILE A 194 -1.74 0.23 15.75
CA ILE A 194 -0.42 0.84 15.99
C ILE A 194 -0.52 2.36 15.83
N TRP A 195 -1.16 2.84 14.78
CA TRP A 195 -1.38 4.26 14.54
C TRP A 195 -2.23 4.92 15.62
N TYR A 196 -3.34 4.29 16.03
CA TYR A 196 -4.26 4.83 17.02
C TYR A 196 -3.58 5.11 18.36
N TYR A 197 -2.68 4.23 18.81
CA TYR A 197 -1.94 4.42 20.06
C TYR A 197 -0.56 5.07 19.89
N ARG A 198 -0.06 5.23 18.67
CA ARG A 198 1.21 5.92 18.36
C ARG A 198 1.06 6.85 17.15
N PRO A 199 0.16 7.85 17.20
CA PRO A 199 -0.19 8.64 16.03
C PRO A 199 0.99 9.43 15.46
N THR A 200 1.96 9.82 16.29
CA THR A 200 3.15 10.57 15.87
C THR A 200 4.05 9.79 14.91
N MET A 201 4.00 8.46 14.94
CA MET A 201 4.81 7.63 14.04
C MET A 201 4.24 7.56 12.62
N PHE A 202 3.03 8.10 12.40
CA PHE A 202 2.35 8.05 11.13
C PHE A 202 2.02 9.45 10.64
N ARG A 203 1.86 9.57 9.33
CA ARG A 203 1.35 10.79 8.70
C ARG A 203 0.14 10.46 7.85
N HIS A 204 -0.84 11.36 7.86
CA HIS A 204 -1.90 11.35 6.87
C HIS A 204 -1.29 11.47 5.47
N LEU A 205 -1.61 10.51 4.59
CA LEU A 205 -1.38 10.62 3.16
C LEU A 205 -2.67 11.14 2.52
N SER A 206 -2.54 12.12 1.63
CA SER A 206 -3.70 12.68 0.91
C SER A 206 -4.55 11.57 0.27
N MET A 207 -5.87 11.70 0.38
CA MET A 207 -6.86 10.81 -0.22
C MET A 207 -6.75 10.76 -1.75
N ARG A 208 -6.07 11.74 -2.38
CA ARG A 208 -5.76 11.72 -3.81
C ARG A 208 -4.95 10.49 -4.25
N TRP A 209 -4.24 9.88 -3.31
CA TRP A 209 -3.38 8.72 -3.54
C TRP A 209 -4.13 7.39 -3.41
N ASP A 210 -5.40 7.40 -2.98
CA ASP A 210 -6.28 6.22 -2.97
C ASP A 210 -7.70 6.63 -3.39
N ILE A 211 -7.82 7.05 -4.65
CA ILE A 211 -9.14 7.33 -5.21
C ILE A 211 -9.75 6.00 -5.55
N SER A 212 -10.67 5.55 -4.71
CA SER A 212 -11.25 4.24 -4.81
C SER A 212 -12.72 4.24 -5.15
N THR A 213 -13.17 3.19 -5.85
CA THR A 213 -14.58 2.81 -5.92
C THR A 213 -15.08 2.25 -4.58
N CYS A 214 -14.16 1.78 -3.74
CA CYS A 214 -14.38 1.18 -2.42
C CYS A 214 -14.98 2.14 -1.38
N ARG A 215 -14.54 3.40 -1.37
CA ARG A 215 -14.80 4.35 -0.27
C ARG A 215 -15.94 5.33 -0.55
N GLN A 216 -16.93 4.91 -1.35
CA GLN A 216 -17.88 5.82 -2.02
C GLN A 216 -17.13 6.71 -3.02
N GLN A 217 -17.74 6.98 -4.17
CA GLN A 217 -17.06 7.81 -5.19
C GLN A 217 -16.81 9.20 -4.60
N LEU A 218 -15.56 9.66 -4.54
CA LEU A 218 -15.13 10.94 -3.95
C LEU A 218 -15.63 12.20 -4.72
N GLY A 219 -16.73 12.10 -5.46
CA GLY A 219 -17.29 13.21 -6.23
C GLY A 219 -16.59 13.53 -7.55
N LEU A 220 -15.37 13.01 -7.77
CA LEU A 220 -14.45 13.43 -8.83
C LEU A 220 -14.98 13.28 -10.26
N SER A 221 -15.33 14.34 -10.99
CA SER A 221 -15.82 14.26 -12.38
C SER A 221 -15.04 15.19 -13.30
N LEU A 222 -14.82 14.74 -14.54
CA LEU A 222 -14.32 15.60 -15.62
C LEU A 222 -15.54 16.30 -16.22
N GLY A 223 -15.89 17.52 -15.82
CA GLY A 223 -16.97 18.27 -16.49
C GLY A 223 -18.41 17.75 -16.29
N HIS A 224 -19.33 18.35 -17.03
CA HIS A 224 -20.73 17.99 -17.10
C HIS A 224 -20.93 17.00 -18.26
N PHE A 225 -20.78 15.70 -18.01
CA PHE A 225 -21.16 14.67 -18.98
C PHE A 225 -22.64 14.29 -18.78
N GLY A 226 -23.49 14.69 -19.73
CA GLY A 226 -24.95 14.53 -19.69
C GLY A 226 -25.61 15.13 -20.94
N GLU A 227 -26.88 15.54 -20.86
CA GLU A 227 -27.59 16.19 -21.98
C GLU A 227 -26.97 17.55 -22.34
N ASP A 228 -26.37 18.23 -21.36
CA ASP A 228 -25.59 19.46 -21.52
C ASP A 228 -24.09 19.11 -21.47
N LEU A 229 -23.54 18.65 -22.60
CA LEU A 229 -22.15 18.23 -22.77
C LEU A 229 -21.19 19.43 -22.71
N GLU A 230 -20.89 19.87 -21.50
CA GLU A 230 -19.93 20.93 -21.21
C GLU A 230 -18.69 20.33 -20.51
N GLU A 231 -17.52 20.49 -21.15
CA GLU A 231 -16.23 20.01 -20.60
C GLU A 231 -15.75 20.90 -19.44
N ASP A 232 -16.35 22.07 -19.26
CA ASP A 232 -16.05 23.03 -18.23
C ASP A 232 -16.75 22.70 -16.91
N MET A 233 -15.96 22.68 -15.86
CA MET A 233 -16.41 22.67 -14.47
C MET A 233 -15.42 23.54 -13.70
N THR A 234 -15.94 24.48 -12.93
CA THR A 234 -15.11 25.32 -12.08
C THR A 234 -14.53 24.51 -10.91
N GLU A 235 -13.42 25.00 -10.35
CA GLU A 235 -12.84 24.38 -9.15
C GLU A 235 -13.84 24.36 -7.98
N GLU A 236 -14.62 25.44 -7.80
CA GLU A 236 -15.65 25.55 -6.77
C GLU A 236 -16.74 24.48 -6.93
N GLU A 237 -17.23 24.27 -8.14
CA GLU A 237 -18.19 23.20 -8.43
C GLU A 237 -17.59 21.81 -8.20
N HIS A 238 -16.32 21.62 -8.56
CA HIS A 238 -15.66 20.34 -8.33
C HIS A 238 -15.52 20.05 -6.84
N ILE A 239 -15.06 21.02 -6.04
CA ILE A 239 -14.99 20.94 -4.58
C ILE A 239 -16.37 20.67 -4.00
N GLY A 240 -17.42 21.38 -4.46
CA GLY A 240 -18.79 21.20 -4.01
C GLY A 240 -19.39 19.81 -4.30
N ARG A 241 -18.82 19.07 -5.25
CA ARG A 241 -19.20 17.68 -5.56
C ARG A 241 -18.40 16.65 -4.78
N GLN A 242 -17.28 17.01 -4.15
CA GLN A 242 -16.48 16.08 -3.35
C GLN A 242 -17.29 15.60 -2.14
N ILE A 243 -17.34 14.29 -1.94
CA ILE A 243 -18.05 13.66 -0.83
C ILE A 243 -17.11 12.70 -0.09
N ALA A 244 -17.51 12.30 1.12
CA ALA A 244 -16.79 11.33 1.95
C ALA A 244 -15.35 11.74 2.34
N LEU A 245 -15.07 13.06 2.43
CA LEU A 245 -13.78 13.60 2.88
C LEU A 245 -13.79 14.10 4.33
N GLY A 246 -14.92 14.04 5.03
CA GLY A 246 -15.06 14.59 6.38
C GLY A 246 -14.02 14.02 7.36
N GLY A 247 -13.28 14.91 8.01
CA GLY A 247 -12.19 14.61 8.94
C GLY A 247 -10.80 14.58 8.30
N SER A 248 -10.69 14.45 6.97
CA SER A 248 -9.37 14.35 6.28
C SER A 248 -8.56 15.64 6.32
N GLY A 249 -9.21 16.80 6.44
CA GLY A 249 -8.58 18.11 6.25
C GLY A 249 -8.46 18.53 4.78
N GLU A 250 -9.02 17.73 3.86
CA GLU A 250 -8.98 17.96 2.41
C GLU A 250 -10.36 18.32 1.83
N GLU A 251 -11.37 18.54 2.67
CA GLU A 251 -12.77 18.79 2.28
C GLU A 251 -12.94 20.03 1.41
N HIS A 252 -12.04 20.99 1.56
CA HIS A 252 -12.09 22.30 0.90
C HIS A 252 -10.93 22.51 -0.09
N THR A 253 -10.21 21.44 -0.44
CA THR A 253 -9.13 21.50 -1.42
C THR A 253 -9.51 20.65 -2.63
N LEU A 254 -9.17 21.14 -3.81
CA LEU A 254 -9.35 20.39 -5.04
C LEU A 254 -8.52 19.10 -5.02
N MET A 255 -9.20 17.96 -5.03
CA MET A 255 -8.53 16.67 -5.10
C MET A 255 -8.15 16.35 -6.55
N SER A 256 -6.85 16.32 -6.81
CA SER A 256 -6.30 15.94 -8.11
C SER A 256 -5.91 14.46 -8.13
N PRO A 257 -6.50 13.61 -8.99
CA PRO A 257 -6.27 12.18 -8.91
C PRO A 257 -4.82 11.72 -9.11
N GLY A 258 -4.22 11.13 -8.07
CA GLY A 258 -2.87 10.59 -8.12
C GLY A 258 -2.83 9.11 -8.48
N VAL A 259 -3.59 8.30 -7.74
CA VAL A 259 -3.71 6.85 -7.96
C VAL A 259 -5.17 6.46 -7.91
N LEU A 260 -5.58 5.65 -8.89
CA LEU A 260 -6.90 5.05 -8.98
C LEU A 260 -6.85 3.61 -8.45
N HIS A 261 -7.73 3.30 -7.50
CA HIS A 261 -7.92 1.98 -6.92
C HIS A 261 -9.31 1.45 -7.29
N PHE A 262 -9.39 0.33 -8.01
CA PHE A 262 -10.67 -0.12 -8.58
C PHE A 262 -11.11 -1.52 -8.09
N ASN A 263 -10.47 -2.07 -7.03
CA ASN A 263 -10.57 -3.48 -6.63
C ASN A 263 -11.68 -3.88 -5.65
N CYS A 264 -12.59 -3.02 -5.21
CA CYS A 264 -13.62 -3.48 -4.25
C CYS A 264 -14.80 -4.21 -4.90
N GLN A 265 -14.48 -5.18 -5.74
CA GLN A 265 -15.41 -5.87 -6.63
C GLN A 265 -15.39 -7.39 -6.41
N GLY A 266 -15.46 -7.84 -5.15
CA GLY A 266 -15.71 -9.24 -4.77
C GLY A 266 -14.69 -10.27 -5.29
N ASP A 267 -15.02 -11.55 -5.10
CA ASP A 267 -14.19 -12.68 -5.55
C ASP A 267 -14.30 -12.83 -7.08
N ARG A 268 -13.46 -12.11 -7.81
CA ARG A 268 -13.31 -12.22 -9.27
C ARG A 268 -11.89 -12.65 -9.63
N ASP A 269 -11.78 -13.53 -10.62
CA ASP A 269 -10.49 -14.13 -11.02
C ASP A 269 -9.50 -13.11 -11.60
N ASP A 270 -9.98 -12.12 -12.37
CA ASP A 270 -9.15 -11.04 -12.89
C ASP A 270 -9.95 -9.73 -12.99
N ILE A 271 -9.77 -8.88 -11.99
CA ILE A 271 -10.39 -7.56 -11.92
C ILE A 271 -10.00 -6.61 -13.06
N TRP A 272 -8.85 -6.85 -13.71
CA TRP A 272 -8.37 -6.01 -14.81
C TRP A 272 -9.10 -6.33 -16.10
N LEU A 273 -9.74 -7.49 -16.21
CA LEU A 273 -10.48 -7.95 -17.38
C LEU A 273 -11.99 -7.96 -17.16
N TRP A 274 -12.45 -7.55 -15.97
CA TRP A 274 -13.86 -7.54 -15.64
C TRP A 274 -14.61 -6.47 -16.45
N GLU A 275 -15.66 -6.88 -17.17
CA GLU A 275 -16.35 -6.04 -18.16
C GLU A 275 -16.93 -4.75 -17.56
N ASP A 276 -17.40 -4.77 -16.32
CA ASP A 276 -17.97 -3.59 -15.65
C ASP A 276 -16.92 -2.50 -15.40
N ASN A 277 -15.64 -2.87 -15.21
CA ASN A 277 -14.52 -1.92 -15.14
C ASN A 277 -14.20 -1.26 -16.47
N HIS A 278 -14.78 -1.76 -17.56
CA HIS A 278 -14.61 -1.24 -18.91
C HIS A 278 -15.86 -0.55 -19.45
N ASN A 279 -16.93 -0.45 -18.64
CA ASN A 279 -18.15 0.25 -19.04
C ASN A 279 -17.82 1.73 -19.36
N PRO A 280 -18.06 2.20 -20.60
CA PRO A 280 -17.78 3.59 -20.98
C PRO A 280 -18.57 4.61 -20.16
N SER A 281 -19.73 4.22 -19.62
CA SER A 281 -20.55 5.04 -18.74
C SER A 281 -20.07 5.04 -17.29
N ALA A 282 -19.15 4.15 -16.92
CA ALA A 282 -18.52 4.18 -15.60
C ALA A 282 -17.45 5.29 -15.56
N LYS A 283 -17.43 6.07 -14.48
CA LYS A 283 -16.58 7.26 -14.30
C LYS A 283 -15.09 7.03 -14.64
N PHE A 284 -14.52 5.89 -14.23
CA PHE A 284 -13.13 5.53 -14.53
C PHE A 284 -12.98 4.45 -15.61
N GLY A 285 -14.09 3.96 -16.19
CA GLY A 285 -14.07 2.90 -17.19
C GLY A 285 -13.23 3.22 -18.43
N PRO A 286 -13.34 4.43 -19.00
CA PRO A 286 -12.48 4.86 -20.10
C PRO A 286 -10.99 4.86 -19.74
N VAL A 287 -10.62 5.27 -18.52
CA VAL A 287 -9.22 5.32 -18.06
C VAL A 287 -8.65 3.91 -17.90
N ILE A 288 -9.40 2.99 -17.28
CA ILE A 288 -8.99 1.59 -17.09
C ILE A 288 -8.83 0.92 -18.47
N THR A 289 -9.83 1.07 -19.34
CA THR A 289 -9.83 0.51 -20.70
C THR A 289 -8.64 0.99 -21.52
N THR A 290 -8.40 2.30 -21.51
CA THR A 290 -7.30 2.92 -22.22
C THR A 290 -5.95 2.44 -21.69
N THR A 291 -5.78 2.42 -20.36
CA THR A 291 -4.57 1.91 -19.72
C THR A 291 -4.28 0.47 -20.12
N LEU A 292 -5.27 -0.42 -20.02
CA LEU A 292 -5.09 -1.84 -20.32
C LEU A 292 -4.71 -2.09 -21.79
N ARG A 293 -5.38 -1.40 -22.72
CA ARG A 293 -5.19 -1.60 -24.17
C ARG A 293 -3.89 -1.01 -24.69
N TYR A 294 -3.42 0.12 -24.14
CA TYR A 294 -2.31 0.87 -24.70
C TYR A 294 -1.03 0.87 -23.86
N LYS A 295 -1.03 0.31 -22.63
CA LYS A 295 0.14 0.34 -21.72
C LYS A 295 1.44 -0.09 -22.37
N TRP A 296 1.45 -1.15 -23.18
CA TRP A 296 2.69 -1.65 -23.77
C TRP A 296 3.28 -0.68 -24.80
N VAL A 297 2.45 0.05 -25.54
CA VAL A 297 2.92 1.08 -26.47
C VAL A 297 3.58 2.22 -25.69
N TRP A 298 2.93 2.65 -24.62
CA TRP A 298 3.37 3.80 -23.83
C TRP A 298 4.56 3.54 -22.92
N LEU A 299 4.68 2.33 -22.40
CA LEU A 299 5.83 1.91 -21.59
C LEU A 299 7.11 1.73 -22.44
N ASN A 300 7.00 1.71 -23.77
CA ASN A 300 8.10 1.50 -24.72
C ASN A 300 8.47 2.76 -25.52
N ARG A 301 8.41 3.93 -24.88
CA ARG A 301 8.65 5.24 -25.49
C ARG A 301 10.11 5.71 -25.50
N GLY A 302 11.05 4.93 -24.96
CA GLY A 302 12.46 5.29 -24.89
C GLY A 302 13.19 5.16 -26.22
N ASP A 303 14.39 5.72 -26.28
CA ASP A 303 15.30 5.66 -27.45
C ASP A 303 16.11 4.35 -27.52
N GLY A 304 16.03 3.51 -26.48
CA GLY A 304 16.76 2.25 -26.35
C GLY A 304 18.00 2.31 -25.45
N SER A 305 18.31 3.47 -24.81
CA SER A 305 19.45 3.58 -23.90
C SER A 305 19.19 2.95 -22.53
N ALA A 306 17.94 2.96 -22.07
CA ALA A 306 17.53 2.38 -20.80
C ALA A 306 17.12 0.92 -20.94
N ARG A 307 17.25 0.16 -19.85
CA ARG A 307 17.02 -1.29 -19.85
C ARG A 307 16.23 -1.78 -18.65
N VAL A 308 15.66 -2.96 -18.79
CA VAL A 308 15.12 -3.73 -17.67
C VAL A 308 16.15 -4.73 -17.17
N GLN A 309 16.39 -4.74 -15.87
CA GLN A 309 17.25 -5.71 -15.20
C GLN A 309 16.45 -6.44 -14.13
N THR A 310 16.50 -7.76 -14.15
CA THR A 310 15.84 -8.62 -13.17
C THR A 310 16.89 -9.33 -12.32
N ARG A 311 16.58 -9.54 -11.04
CA ARG A 311 17.33 -10.42 -10.13
C ARG A 311 16.38 -11.09 -9.15
N THR A 312 16.81 -12.22 -8.59
CA THR A 312 16.09 -12.93 -7.53
C THR A 312 16.93 -12.92 -6.28
N ASP A 313 16.36 -12.48 -5.16
CA ASP A 313 16.96 -12.58 -3.83
C ASP A 313 16.40 -13.82 -3.13
N SER A 314 17.18 -14.89 -3.09
CA SER A 314 16.75 -16.18 -2.54
C SER A 314 17.03 -16.38 -1.06
N ASP A 315 17.48 -15.35 -0.33
CA ASP A 315 17.79 -15.49 1.10
C ASP A 315 16.51 -15.85 1.88
N GLY A 316 15.43 -15.10 1.64
CA GLY A 316 14.09 -15.40 2.17
C GLY A 316 13.97 -15.39 3.70
N ARG A 317 15.07 -15.17 4.44
CA ARG A 317 15.09 -15.02 5.90
C ARG A 317 14.44 -13.71 6.32
N TRP A 318 13.60 -13.82 7.33
CA TRP A 318 13.00 -12.71 8.04
C TRP A 318 14.04 -12.00 8.92
N TRP A 319 13.75 -10.79 9.37
CA TRP A 319 14.71 -9.96 10.11
C TRP A 319 14.92 -10.50 11.51
N ASP A 320 13.85 -11.01 12.13
CA ASP A 320 13.92 -11.66 13.44
C ASP A 320 14.85 -12.88 13.44
N GLU A 321 14.82 -13.69 12.38
CA GLU A 321 15.73 -14.82 12.19
C GLU A 321 17.19 -14.39 12.04
N ARG A 322 17.43 -13.30 11.30
CA ARG A 322 18.78 -12.74 11.12
C ARG A 322 19.37 -12.27 12.44
N LEU A 323 18.58 -11.57 13.25
CA LEU A 323 18.99 -11.08 14.57
C LEU A 323 19.19 -12.23 15.56
N ALA A 324 18.26 -13.19 15.61
CA ALA A 324 18.38 -14.34 16.50
C ALA A 324 19.65 -15.15 16.20
N GLN A 325 19.99 -15.33 14.92
CA GLN A 325 21.24 -15.99 14.52
C GLN A 325 22.48 -15.20 14.96
N ALA A 326 22.47 -13.87 14.84
CA ALA A 326 23.59 -13.03 15.28
C ALA A 326 23.83 -13.10 16.80
N ASN A 327 22.77 -13.30 17.58
CA ASN A 327 22.84 -13.41 19.05
C ASN A 327 23.39 -14.77 19.54
N VAL A 328 23.34 -15.83 18.73
CA VAL A 328 23.89 -17.16 19.06
C VAL A 328 25.38 -17.27 18.70
N GLY A 329 25.94 -16.29 17.98
CA GLY A 329 27.30 -16.30 17.45
C GLY A 329 28.41 -15.73 18.35
N TRP A 330 28.18 -15.58 19.66
CA TRP A 330 29.17 -15.04 20.63
C TRP A 330 29.52 -16.03 21.74
#